data_AF-A0A7J5WAE9-F1
#
_entry.id   AF-A0A7J5WAE9-F1
#
_cell.length_a   1.000
_cell.length_b   1.000
_cell.length_c   1.000
_cell.angle_alpha   90.00
_cell.angle_beta   90.00
_cell.angle_gamma   90.00
#
_symmetry.space_group_name_H-M   'P 1'
#
loop_
_entity.id
_entity.type
_entity.pdbx_description
1 polymer ?
#
loop_
_entity_poly.entity_id
_entity_poly.type
_entity_poly.pdbx_seq_one_letter_code
_entity_poly.pdbx_strand_id
1 'polypeptide(L)'
;MSDIVPAGPSAMDLAAESTVFQQYLAAYGLPVDNVIATTEQRAIVASNLPSFLDSLSPEERGNARYLSKFVGASAIGLFDAALNYIWNEVVLSLRQKASVYGIELFYDAAVGGKNREFYKDEEDLDGLKDSVLLDTCRKLELISDIVYRKLDHILTMRNEVAASHPNVESIGGFELLGWLQTCVSDVLQDRMSDSAIRIKALVDNIKARTDVLDQTTADRFGEELPNLASSHVQNLLVAMFGMFCSPESNQILRANIAKIAPLVWGCADDDVKYRIGTIVDGYRTNLQQEKLAKGVEFLDLVDGKKYESLPAKIVALENLASQLDDAHDGRDNFYNEPPIMRQILGYMNDSTDIPREVLPRLTRVVVRCRLGRGLMYREGVSPAGRLLYDQFLGMLDDAGILECIKALFRPDINSKLSNSICRQHLGSILTILRGIAISERLKEMLDYLLADLVKAGKANLYKDFKDLSVPLVTW
;
A
#
# COMPACT_ATOMS: atom_id res chain seq x y z
N MET A 1 70.28 7.08 13.13
CA MET A 1 68.85 6.83 13.39
C MET A 1 68.42 5.80 12.35
N SER A 2 68.34 4.54 12.77
CA SER A 2 67.83 3.44 11.96
C SER A 2 66.32 3.59 11.89
N ASP A 3 65.79 3.77 10.67
CA ASP A 3 64.36 3.77 10.41
C ASP A 3 63.77 2.43 10.85
N ILE A 4 62.93 2.49 11.89
CA ILE A 4 62.11 1.37 12.32
C ILE A 4 61.00 1.24 11.28
N VAL A 5 61.23 0.38 10.28
CA VAL A 5 60.14 -0.12 9.44
C VAL A 5 59.23 -0.96 10.34
N PRO A 6 57.93 -0.63 10.49
CA PRO A 6 57.03 -1.50 11.24
C PRO A 6 56.99 -2.85 10.53
N ALA A 7 57.31 -3.92 11.24
CA ALA A 7 57.04 -5.27 10.76
C ALA A 7 55.54 -5.38 10.47
N GLY A 8 55.17 -5.81 9.27
CA GLY A 8 53.78 -6.12 8.96
C GLY A 8 53.26 -7.17 9.95
N PRO A 9 52.00 -7.08 10.42
CA PRO A 9 51.46 -8.03 11.39
C PRO A 9 51.58 -9.45 10.84
N SER A 10 52.22 -10.35 11.59
CA SER A 10 52.33 -11.75 11.19
C SER A 10 51.00 -12.45 11.46
N ALA A 11 50.61 -13.43 10.64
CA ALA A 11 49.40 -14.22 10.87
C ALA A 11 49.37 -14.94 12.24
N MET A 12 50.54 -15.08 12.89
CA MET A 12 50.69 -15.63 14.24
C MET A 12 50.35 -14.64 15.37
N ASP A 13 50.40 -13.33 15.14
CA ASP A 13 50.17 -12.33 16.19
C ASP A 13 48.69 -12.20 16.59
N LEU A 14 47.77 -12.59 15.70
CA LEU A 14 46.33 -12.59 15.98
C LEU A 14 45.90 -13.79 16.84
N ALA A 15 46.68 -14.86 16.87
CA ALA A 15 46.32 -16.15 17.49
C ALA A 15 46.92 -16.32 18.90
N ALA A 16 47.05 -15.23 19.68
CA ALA A 16 47.62 -15.28 21.02
C ALA A 16 47.02 -16.43 21.86
N GLU A 17 47.91 -17.19 22.50
CA GLU A 17 47.66 -18.51 23.09
C GLU A 17 46.43 -18.51 24.03
N SER A 18 45.34 -19.20 23.63
CA SER A 18 44.11 -19.31 24.44
C SER A 18 44.40 -19.91 25.81
N THR A 19 45.45 -20.72 25.91
CA THR A 19 45.93 -21.35 27.13
C THR A 19 46.25 -20.34 28.22
N VAL A 20 46.84 -19.17 27.90
CA VAL A 20 47.15 -18.14 28.90
C VAL A 20 45.87 -17.51 29.45
N PHE A 21 44.92 -17.19 28.57
CA PHE A 21 43.64 -16.59 28.96
C PHE A 21 42.76 -17.57 29.73
N GLN A 22 42.70 -18.84 29.32
CA GLN A 22 41.98 -19.90 30.03
C GLN A 22 42.58 -20.16 31.42
N GLN A 23 43.92 -20.19 31.53
CA GLN A 23 44.59 -20.32 32.82
C GLN A 23 44.30 -19.12 33.74
N TYR A 24 44.22 -17.91 33.19
CA TYR A 24 43.82 -16.72 33.94
C TYR A 24 42.40 -16.85 34.48
N LEU A 25 41.41 -17.23 33.65
CA LEU A 25 40.04 -17.46 34.10
C LEU A 25 39.95 -18.55 35.17
N ALA A 26 40.65 -19.67 34.96
CA ALA A 26 40.70 -20.77 35.91
C ALA A 26 41.30 -20.35 37.27
N ALA A 27 42.30 -19.46 37.27
CA ALA A 27 42.91 -18.95 38.51
C ALA A 27 41.93 -18.15 39.38
N TYR A 28 40.87 -17.59 38.79
CA TYR A 28 39.77 -16.91 39.49
C TYR A 28 38.53 -17.80 39.69
N GLY A 29 38.61 -19.10 39.33
CA GLY A 29 37.48 -20.03 39.43
C GLY A 29 36.34 -19.75 38.44
N LEU A 30 36.62 -19.04 37.34
CA LEU A 30 35.65 -18.73 36.30
C LEU A 30 35.57 -19.88 35.26
N PRO A 31 34.41 -20.05 34.58
CA PRO A 31 34.28 -21.01 33.50
C PRO A 31 35.29 -20.76 32.38
N VAL A 32 35.80 -21.82 31.77
CA VAL A 32 36.77 -21.77 30.66
C VAL A 32 36.23 -22.41 29.37
N ASP A 33 35.27 -23.32 29.50
CA ASP A 33 34.68 -24.04 28.38
C ASP A 33 33.73 -23.13 27.60
N ASN A 34 33.86 -23.13 26.26
CA ASN A 34 33.05 -22.35 25.33
C ASN A 34 32.97 -20.83 25.60
N VAL A 35 33.95 -20.26 26.31
CA VAL A 35 34.04 -18.80 26.54
C VAL A 35 34.63 -18.07 25.34
N ILE A 36 35.61 -18.69 24.67
CA ILE A 36 36.24 -18.19 23.44
C ILE A 36 36.42 -19.34 22.45
N ALA A 37 36.48 -18.99 21.16
CA ALA A 37 36.73 -19.94 20.09
C ALA A 37 38.07 -20.68 20.28
N THR A 38 38.11 -21.94 19.84
CA THR A 38 39.30 -22.78 19.94
C THR A 38 40.46 -22.19 19.12
N THR A 39 41.69 -22.58 19.45
CA THR A 39 42.89 -22.15 18.71
C THR A 39 42.81 -22.50 17.23
N GLU A 40 42.24 -23.65 16.87
CA GLU A 40 42.05 -24.06 15.48
C GLU A 40 41.12 -23.09 14.72
N GLN A 41 39.97 -22.75 15.32
CA GLN A 41 39.02 -21.81 14.71
C GLN A 41 39.62 -20.40 14.57
N ARG A 42 40.38 -19.95 15.56
CA ARG A 42 41.08 -18.66 15.50
C ARG A 42 42.19 -18.64 14.44
N ALA A 43 42.91 -19.75 14.26
CA ALA A 43 43.93 -19.88 13.21
C ALA A 43 43.31 -19.81 11.80
N ILE A 44 42.11 -20.38 11.61
CA ILE A 44 41.35 -20.24 10.36
C ILE A 44 41.06 -18.77 10.07
N VAL A 45 40.55 -18.01 11.05
CA VAL A 45 40.27 -16.58 10.86
C VAL A 45 41.55 -15.79 10.62
N ALA A 46 42.59 -16.00 11.43
CA ALA A 46 43.86 -15.27 11.34
C ALA A 46 44.57 -15.46 9.98
N SER A 47 44.46 -16.64 9.37
CA SER A 47 45.07 -16.93 8.07
C SER A 47 44.31 -16.33 6.89
N ASN A 48 42.98 -16.20 6.97
CA ASN A 48 42.14 -15.78 5.83
C ASN A 48 41.77 -14.29 5.88
N LEU A 49 41.58 -13.73 7.08
CA LEU A 49 41.11 -12.36 7.27
C LEU A 49 41.99 -11.29 6.59
N PRO A 50 43.34 -11.37 6.59
CA PRO A 50 44.17 -10.37 5.91
C PRO A 50 43.87 -10.26 4.41
N SER A 51 43.73 -11.40 3.72
CA SER A 51 43.43 -11.43 2.29
C SER A 51 42.09 -10.78 1.97
N PHE A 52 41.11 -10.95 2.86
CA PHE A 52 39.80 -10.33 2.73
C PHE A 52 39.87 -8.82 2.95
N LEU A 53 40.53 -8.37 4.02
CA LEU A 53 40.73 -6.95 4.29
C LEU A 53 41.46 -6.27 3.14
N ASP A 54 42.44 -6.96 2.53
CA ASP A 54 43.20 -6.47 1.39
C ASP A 54 42.38 -6.31 0.10
N SER A 55 41.22 -6.95 0.00
CA SER A 55 40.29 -6.77 -1.11
C SER A 55 39.45 -5.49 -1.03
N LEU A 56 39.35 -4.87 0.15
CA LEU A 56 38.54 -3.66 0.37
C LEU A 56 39.29 -2.41 -0.10
N SER A 57 38.57 -1.40 -0.59
CA SER A 57 39.19 -0.12 -0.96
C SER A 57 39.72 0.66 0.26
N PRO A 58 40.71 1.55 0.10
CA PRO A 58 41.25 2.34 1.21
C PRO A 58 40.20 3.20 1.93
N GLU A 59 39.21 3.70 1.20
CA GLU A 59 38.12 4.52 1.73
C GLU A 59 37.17 3.70 2.59
N GLU A 60 36.79 2.49 2.15
CA GLU A 60 35.98 1.55 2.92
C GLU A 60 36.69 1.11 4.20
N ARG A 61 38.00 0.84 4.14
CA ARG A 61 38.79 0.49 5.34
C ARG A 61 38.87 1.64 6.34
N GLY A 62 39.02 2.88 5.87
CA GLY A 62 39.19 4.05 6.72
C GLY A 62 37.96 4.38 7.57
N ASN A 63 36.76 4.06 7.08
CA ASN A 63 35.49 4.43 7.72
C ASN A 63 34.82 3.26 8.49
N ALA A 64 35.29 2.01 8.34
CA ALA A 64 34.65 0.83 8.91
C ALA A 64 35.04 0.59 10.39
N ARG A 65 34.46 1.38 11.30
CA ARG A 65 34.76 1.33 12.74
C ARG A 65 34.37 0.00 13.39
N TYR A 66 33.22 -0.59 13.05
CA TYR A 66 32.83 -1.88 13.59
C TYR A 66 33.54 -3.04 12.89
N LEU A 67 34.03 -2.87 11.66
CA LEU A 67 34.97 -3.84 11.07
C LEU A 67 36.26 -3.92 11.89
N SER A 68 36.77 -2.80 12.40
CA SER A 68 37.92 -2.80 13.31
C SER A 68 37.61 -3.55 14.61
N LYS A 69 36.41 -3.38 15.17
CA LYS A 69 35.96 -4.14 16.36
C LYS A 69 35.77 -5.62 16.06
N PHE A 70 35.27 -5.96 14.87
CA PHE A 70 35.15 -7.33 14.38
C PHE A 70 36.53 -8.02 14.35
N VAL A 71 37.55 -7.37 13.79
CA VAL A 71 38.91 -7.90 13.74
C VAL A 71 39.44 -8.16 15.15
N GLY A 72 39.26 -7.21 16.08
CA GLY A 72 39.67 -7.37 17.47
C GLY A 72 38.95 -8.50 18.21
N ALA A 73 37.63 -8.60 18.07
CA ALA A 73 36.83 -9.67 18.69
C ALA A 73 37.19 -11.04 18.12
N SER A 74 37.39 -11.13 16.81
CA SER A 74 37.79 -12.35 16.11
C SER A 74 39.19 -12.84 16.53
N ALA A 75 40.13 -11.91 16.74
CA ALA A 75 41.46 -12.23 17.23
C ALA A 75 41.44 -12.91 18.61
N ILE A 76 40.60 -12.37 19.51
CA ILE A 76 40.50 -12.86 20.89
C ILE A 76 39.62 -14.13 20.97
N GLY A 77 38.87 -14.44 19.91
CA GLY A 77 38.00 -15.62 19.82
C GLY A 77 36.55 -15.39 20.26
N LEU A 78 36.12 -14.13 20.41
CA LEU A 78 34.74 -13.78 20.71
C LEU A 78 33.94 -13.65 19.41
N PHE A 79 33.64 -14.79 18.78
CA PHE A 79 33.01 -14.82 17.46
C PHE A 79 31.56 -14.33 17.46
N ASP A 80 30.86 -14.51 18.58
CA ASP A 80 29.53 -13.94 18.85
C ASP A 80 29.57 -12.40 18.86
N ALA A 81 30.56 -11.81 19.54
CA ALA A 81 30.77 -10.36 19.55
C ALA A 81 31.20 -9.86 18.17
N ALA A 82 32.08 -10.61 17.47
CA ALA A 82 32.47 -10.30 16.11
C ALA A 82 31.25 -10.24 15.18
N LEU A 83 30.38 -11.27 15.21
CA LEU A 83 29.14 -11.31 14.44
C LEU A 83 28.24 -10.10 14.72
N ASN A 84 28.09 -9.72 15.99
CA ASN A 84 27.34 -8.52 16.37
C ASN A 84 27.94 -7.25 15.78
N TYR A 85 29.27 -7.11 15.76
CA TYR A 85 29.91 -5.93 15.19
C TYR A 85 29.73 -5.83 13.68
N ILE A 86 29.89 -6.91 12.93
CA ILE A 86 29.64 -6.85 11.48
C ILE A 86 28.16 -6.61 11.17
N TRP A 87 27.25 -7.17 11.96
CA TRP A 87 25.82 -6.90 11.79
C TRP A 87 25.48 -5.42 12.04
N ASN A 88 26.14 -4.77 13.00
CA ASN A 88 25.96 -3.34 13.20
C ASN A 88 26.38 -2.51 11.97
N GLU A 89 27.43 -2.90 11.24
CA GLU A 89 27.75 -2.25 9.95
C GLU A 89 26.63 -2.45 8.92
N VAL A 90 26.07 -3.67 8.84
CA VAL A 90 24.94 -3.96 7.95
C VAL A 90 23.76 -3.05 8.28
N VAL A 91 23.39 -2.93 9.56
CA VAL A 91 22.28 -2.06 9.99
C VAL A 91 22.55 -0.60 9.60
N LEU A 92 23.76 -0.09 9.83
CA LEU A 92 24.13 1.28 9.46
C LEU A 92 24.04 1.49 7.94
N SER A 93 24.52 0.54 7.14
CA SER A 93 24.42 0.59 5.68
C SER A 93 22.96 0.56 5.20
N LEU A 94 22.13 -0.31 5.78
CA LEU A 94 20.70 -0.36 5.45
C LEU A 94 19.97 0.93 5.84
N ARG A 95 20.29 1.53 7.00
CA ARG A 95 19.77 2.84 7.41
C ARG A 95 20.22 3.94 6.45
N GLN A 96 21.46 3.92 6.00
CA GLN A 96 21.94 4.86 4.99
C GLN A 96 21.19 4.67 3.66
N LYS A 97 20.98 3.43 3.21
CA LYS A 97 20.15 3.14 2.01
C LYS A 97 18.72 3.66 2.18
N ALA A 98 18.12 3.53 3.37
CA ALA A 98 16.81 4.07 3.70
C ALA A 98 16.78 5.61 3.66
N SER A 99 17.76 6.27 4.27
CA SER A 99 17.93 7.74 4.24
C SER A 99 18.06 8.24 2.80
N VAL A 100 18.95 7.62 2.02
CA VAL A 100 19.18 8.01 0.62
C VAL A 100 17.93 7.78 -0.22
N TYR A 101 17.18 6.68 -0.01
CA TYR A 101 15.93 6.42 -0.72
C TYR A 101 14.83 7.46 -0.41
N GLY A 102 14.75 7.89 0.85
CA GLY A 102 13.76 8.84 1.34
C GLY A 102 13.06 8.31 2.59
N ILE A 103 13.37 8.94 3.72
CA ILE A 103 12.98 8.52 5.07
C ILE A 103 11.46 8.40 5.23
N GLU A 104 10.70 9.38 4.73
CA GLU A 104 9.23 9.37 4.81
C GLU A 104 8.62 8.14 4.13
N LEU A 105 9.11 7.78 2.95
CA LEU A 105 8.64 6.61 2.20
C LEU A 105 9.05 5.31 2.85
N PHE A 106 10.25 5.30 3.42
CA PHE A 106 10.75 4.18 4.17
C PHE A 106 9.86 3.89 5.39
N TYR A 107 9.52 4.93 6.18
CA TYR A 107 8.63 4.77 7.32
C TYR A 107 7.20 4.39 6.95
N ASP A 108 6.67 4.89 5.84
CA ASP A 108 5.34 4.49 5.34
C ASP A 108 5.28 3.00 4.94
N ALA A 109 6.43 2.39 4.64
CA ALA A 109 6.54 0.96 4.37
C ALA A 109 6.92 0.13 5.61
N ALA A 110 7.69 0.71 6.53
CA ALA A 110 8.17 0.04 7.74
C ALA A 110 7.14 0.02 8.88
N VAL A 111 6.39 1.12 9.06
CA VAL A 111 5.58 1.35 10.27
C VAL A 111 4.17 1.79 9.89
N GLY A 112 3.18 1.02 10.34
CA GLY A 112 1.76 1.31 10.09
C GLY A 112 1.03 1.94 11.28
N GLY A 113 -0.08 2.62 11.00
CA GLY A 113 -1.03 3.10 12.00
C GLY A 113 -0.48 4.19 12.92
N LYS A 114 -0.77 4.10 14.22
CA LYS A 114 -0.43 5.13 15.21
C LYS A 114 1.06 5.31 15.44
N ASN A 115 1.87 4.28 15.16
CA ASN A 115 3.30 4.32 15.44
C ASN A 115 4.06 5.22 14.47
N ARG A 116 3.51 5.48 13.27
CA ARG A 116 4.15 6.31 12.24
C ARG A 116 4.43 7.75 12.71
N GLU A 117 3.64 8.29 13.63
CA GLU A 117 3.81 9.66 14.14
C GLU A 117 5.10 9.84 14.95
N PHE A 118 5.69 8.74 15.43
CA PHE A 118 6.96 8.73 16.17
C PHE A 118 8.20 8.62 15.29
N TYR A 119 8.04 8.47 13.97
CA TYR A 119 9.15 8.32 13.03
C TYR A 119 9.08 9.42 11.98
N LYS A 120 10.03 10.36 11.97
CA LYS A 120 10.03 11.57 11.14
C LYS A 120 11.35 11.79 10.43
N ASP A 121 12.46 11.64 11.15
CA ASP A 121 13.79 11.94 10.63
C ASP A 121 14.72 10.72 10.65
N GLU A 122 15.99 10.92 10.26
CA GLU A 122 16.98 9.85 10.22
C GLU A 122 17.31 9.28 11.59
N GLU A 123 17.19 10.09 12.65
CA GLU A 123 17.52 9.68 14.01
C GLU A 123 16.51 8.64 14.51
N ASP A 124 15.26 8.73 14.04
CA ASP A 124 14.21 7.77 14.39
C ASP A 124 14.44 6.36 13.77
N LEU A 125 15.37 6.18 12.82
CA LEU A 125 15.68 4.87 12.21
C LEU A 125 16.23 3.89 13.23
N ASP A 126 16.83 4.42 14.30
CA ASP A 126 17.36 3.67 15.43
C ASP A 126 16.24 2.99 16.24
N GLY A 127 15.02 3.52 16.19
CA GLY A 127 13.84 2.96 16.83
C GLY A 127 13.22 1.76 16.09
N LEU A 128 13.70 1.42 14.89
CA LEU A 128 13.23 0.24 14.14
C LEU A 128 13.96 -1.02 14.59
N LYS A 129 13.21 -2.13 14.72
CA LYS A 129 13.81 -3.45 14.89
C LYS A 129 14.57 -3.83 13.61
N ASP A 130 15.72 -4.48 13.76
CA ASP A 130 16.54 -4.93 12.63
C ASP A 130 15.77 -5.80 11.61
N SER A 131 14.86 -6.66 12.08
CA SER A 131 14.01 -7.47 11.19
C SER A 131 13.05 -6.61 10.36
N VAL A 132 12.47 -5.57 10.97
CA VAL A 132 11.59 -4.62 10.28
C VAL A 132 12.38 -3.79 9.28
N LEU A 133 13.58 -3.33 9.64
CA LEU A 133 14.49 -2.63 8.73
C LEU A 133 14.81 -3.51 7.52
N LEU A 134 15.24 -4.76 7.76
CA LEU A 134 15.59 -5.71 6.72
C LEU A 134 14.41 -6.06 5.80
N ASP A 135 13.24 -6.35 6.38
CA ASP A 135 12.01 -6.60 5.63
C ASP A 135 11.61 -5.42 4.76
N THR A 136 11.75 -4.21 5.28
CA THR A 136 11.40 -2.98 4.56
C THR A 136 12.38 -2.74 3.41
N CYS A 137 13.68 -2.94 3.64
CA CYS A 137 14.68 -2.88 2.58
C CYS A 137 14.38 -3.86 1.44
N ARG A 138 13.91 -5.08 1.75
CA ARG A 138 13.44 -6.02 0.72
C ARG A 138 12.18 -5.51 0.01
N LYS A 139 11.16 -5.10 0.76
CA LYS A 139 9.88 -4.63 0.20
C LYS A 139 10.05 -3.43 -0.74
N LEU A 140 11.00 -2.55 -0.43
CA LEU A 140 11.34 -1.38 -1.24
C LEU A 140 12.42 -1.68 -2.28
N GLU A 141 12.83 -2.94 -2.43
CA GLU A 141 13.87 -3.39 -3.36
C GLU A 141 15.20 -2.64 -3.21
N LEU A 142 15.52 -2.19 -2.00
CA LEU A 142 16.82 -1.65 -1.63
C LEU A 142 17.88 -2.75 -1.51
N ILE A 143 17.43 -3.99 -1.32
CA ILE A 143 18.22 -5.22 -1.39
C ILE A 143 17.45 -6.26 -2.17
N SER A 144 18.16 -7.19 -2.82
CA SER A 144 17.52 -8.30 -3.53
C SER A 144 16.95 -9.35 -2.56
N ASP A 145 15.99 -10.14 -3.04
CA ASP A 145 15.44 -11.28 -2.31
C ASP A 145 16.50 -12.30 -1.86
N ILE A 146 17.54 -12.50 -2.68
CA ILE A 146 18.64 -13.41 -2.35
C ILE A 146 19.44 -12.85 -1.17
N VAL A 147 19.80 -11.57 -1.23
CA VAL A 147 20.54 -10.89 -0.16
C VAL A 147 19.71 -10.87 1.12
N TYR A 148 18.42 -10.58 1.04
CA TYR A 148 17.50 -10.66 2.17
C TYR A 148 17.55 -12.03 2.85
N ARG A 149 17.44 -13.13 2.10
CA ARG A 149 17.46 -14.49 2.70
C ARG A 149 18.79 -14.81 3.39
N LYS A 150 19.91 -14.35 2.83
CA LYS A 150 21.22 -14.52 3.47
C LYS A 150 21.30 -13.71 4.78
N LEU A 151 20.86 -12.45 4.76
CA LEU A 151 20.89 -11.58 5.93
C LEU A 151 19.91 -12.00 7.02
N ASP A 152 18.72 -12.49 6.65
CA ASP A 152 17.73 -13.00 7.60
C ASP A 152 18.24 -14.23 8.36
N HIS A 153 18.95 -15.11 7.65
CA HIS A 153 19.67 -16.22 8.28
C HIS A 153 20.75 -15.72 9.24
N ILE A 154 21.59 -14.76 8.83
CA ILE A 154 22.63 -14.17 9.70
C ILE A 154 22.01 -13.50 10.93
N LEU A 155 20.91 -12.75 10.78
CA LEU A 155 20.18 -12.11 11.87
C LEU A 155 19.64 -13.15 12.87
N THR A 156 19.09 -14.24 12.35
CA THR A 156 18.59 -15.36 13.16
C THR A 156 19.74 -15.98 13.95
N MET A 157 20.84 -16.35 13.28
CA MET A 157 22.02 -16.93 13.95
C MET A 157 22.61 -15.98 15.00
N ARG A 158 22.69 -14.69 14.70
CA ARG A 158 23.13 -13.67 15.66
C ARG A 158 22.24 -13.67 16.90
N ASN A 159 20.92 -13.68 16.74
CA ASN A 159 19.98 -13.65 17.86
C ASN A 159 20.06 -14.92 18.70
N GLU A 160 20.10 -16.09 18.08
CA GLU A 160 20.13 -17.38 18.77
C GLU A 160 21.47 -17.64 19.46
N VAL A 161 22.59 -17.29 18.83
CA VAL A 161 23.93 -17.50 19.39
C VAL A 161 24.27 -16.44 20.46
N ALA A 162 23.80 -15.20 20.33
CA ALA A 162 24.04 -14.16 21.33
C ALA A 162 23.11 -14.27 22.55
N ALA A 163 21.91 -14.85 22.40
CA ALA A 163 20.92 -14.99 23.46
C ALA A 163 21.05 -16.32 24.22
N SER A 164 22.20 -16.52 24.89
CA SER A 164 22.30 -17.19 26.19
C SER A 164 21.20 -18.23 26.54
N HIS A 165 21.27 -19.39 25.89
CA HIS A 165 20.86 -20.65 26.50
C HIS A 165 22.09 -21.56 26.67
N PRO A 166 22.19 -22.38 27.74
CA PRO A 166 23.37 -23.21 28.03
C PRO A 166 23.72 -24.28 26.96
N ASN A 167 22.97 -24.35 25.86
CA ASN A 167 23.24 -25.25 24.75
C ASN A 167 24.20 -24.61 23.74
N VAL A 168 25.49 -24.74 24.05
CA VAL A 168 26.59 -25.33 23.23
C VAL A 168 26.68 -25.05 21.71
N GLU A 169 25.97 -24.10 21.10
CA GLU A 169 26.26 -23.75 19.69
C GLU A 169 27.30 -22.64 19.60
N SER A 170 28.48 -22.97 19.05
CA SER A 170 29.61 -22.07 18.84
C SER A 170 29.81 -21.80 17.36
N ILE A 171 30.01 -20.53 16.99
CA ILE A 171 30.29 -20.13 15.61
C ILE A 171 31.65 -20.70 15.17
N GLY A 172 31.70 -21.30 13.97
CA GLY A 172 32.95 -21.71 13.34
C GLY A 172 33.68 -20.54 12.65
N GLY A 173 35.00 -20.64 12.52
CA GLY A 173 35.83 -19.63 11.86
C GLY A 173 35.47 -19.44 10.37
N PHE A 174 35.19 -20.53 9.65
CA PHE A 174 34.71 -20.44 8.27
C PHE A 174 33.31 -19.84 8.15
N GLU A 175 32.41 -20.13 9.10
CA GLU A 175 31.08 -19.53 9.13
C GLU A 175 31.16 -18.03 9.36
N LEU A 176 31.96 -17.60 10.34
CA LEU A 176 32.20 -16.19 10.63
C LEU A 176 32.76 -15.45 9.41
N LEU A 177 33.73 -16.04 8.71
CA LEU A 177 34.30 -15.47 7.49
C LEU A 177 33.29 -15.45 6.34
N GLY A 178 32.45 -16.48 6.19
CA GLY A 178 31.39 -16.51 5.17
C GLY A 178 30.33 -15.44 5.40
N TRP A 179 29.95 -15.22 6.67
CA TRP A 179 29.05 -14.13 7.04
C TRP A 179 29.70 -12.76 6.84
N LEU A 180 30.98 -12.59 7.20
CA LEU A 180 31.73 -11.37 6.91
C LEU A 180 31.72 -11.06 5.40
N GLN A 181 32.06 -12.04 4.57
CA GLN A 181 32.07 -11.90 3.12
C GLN A 181 30.69 -11.50 2.60
N THR A 182 29.63 -12.17 3.05
CA THR A 182 28.25 -11.85 2.66
C THR A 182 27.88 -10.42 3.04
N CYS A 183 28.07 -10.03 4.31
CA CYS A 183 27.73 -8.70 4.78
C CYS A 183 28.46 -7.60 4.01
N VAL A 184 29.75 -7.81 3.72
CA VAL A 184 30.55 -6.80 3.05
C VAL A 184 30.24 -6.74 1.55
N SER A 185 30.33 -7.86 0.83
CA SER A 185 30.17 -7.88 -0.63
C SER A 185 28.73 -7.62 -1.06
N ASP A 186 27.75 -8.16 -0.34
CA ASP A 186 26.33 -8.08 -0.74
C ASP A 186 25.59 -6.88 -0.13
N VAL A 187 26.17 -6.19 0.87
CA VAL A 187 25.52 -5.02 1.51
C VAL A 187 26.40 -3.79 1.53
N LEU A 188 27.60 -3.87 2.13
CA LEU A 188 28.44 -2.69 2.34
C LEU A 188 29.01 -2.14 1.03
N GLN A 189 29.39 -3.02 0.10
CA GLN A 189 29.89 -2.66 -1.24
C GLN A 189 28.76 -2.53 -2.27
N ASP A 190 27.57 -3.04 -1.94
CA ASP A 190 26.39 -2.97 -2.80
C ASP A 190 25.87 -1.54 -2.87
N ARG A 191 26.09 -0.91 -4.02
CA ARG A 191 25.52 0.39 -4.34
C ARG A 191 24.01 0.23 -4.53
N MET A 192 23.25 1.27 -4.15
CA MET A 192 21.81 1.29 -4.45
C MET A 192 21.58 0.97 -5.93
N SER A 193 20.54 0.18 -6.22
CA SER A 193 20.22 -0.17 -7.59
C SER A 193 20.11 1.10 -8.45
N ASP A 194 20.61 1.04 -9.69
CA ASP A 194 20.51 2.14 -10.66
C ASP A 194 19.07 2.67 -10.76
N SER A 195 18.10 1.79 -10.53
CA SER A 195 16.68 2.09 -10.50
C SER A 195 16.23 2.95 -9.32
N ALA A 196 16.66 2.64 -8.08
CA ALA A 196 16.34 3.47 -6.92
C ALA A 196 16.95 4.87 -7.04
N ILE A 197 18.15 4.96 -7.65
CA ILE A 197 18.81 6.24 -8.00
C ILE A 197 17.97 7.01 -9.02
N ARG A 198 17.42 6.36 -10.05
CA ARG A 198 16.54 6.99 -11.05
C ARG A 198 15.22 7.49 -10.45
N ILE A 199 14.57 6.72 -9.57
CA ILE A 199 13.35 7.16 -8.87
C ILE A 199 13.64 8.39 -8.02
N LYS A 200 14.73 8.36 -7.24
CA LYS A 200 15.14 9.51 -6.45
C LYS A 200 15.39 10.73 -7.32
N ALA A 201 16.18 10.59 -8.38
CA ALA A 201 16.46 11.69 -9.30
C ALA A 201 15.17 12.25 -9.92
N LEU A 202 14.21 11.39 -10.29
CA LEU A 202 12.91 11.82 -10.79
C LEU A 202 12.12 12.61 -9.74
N VAL A 203 12.01 12.09 -8.52
CA VAL A 203 11.32 12.75 -7.40
C VAL A 203 11.96 14.10 -7.07
N ASP A 204 13.29 14.15 -7.01
CA ASP A 204 14.04 15.37 -6.75
C ASP A 204 13.89 16.40 -7.87
N ASN A 205 13.88 15.96 -9.14
CA ASN A 205 13.62 16.82 -10.29
C ASN A 205 12.19 17.39 -10.28
N ILE A 206 11.19 16.61 -9.87
CA ILE A 206 9.81 17.08 -9.72
C ILE A 206 9.72 18.10 -8.58
N LYS A 207 10.43 17.89 -7.46
CA LYS A 207 10.49 18.83 -6.33
C LYS A 207 11.20 20.14 -6.66
N ALA A 208 12.30 20.07 -7.41
CA ALA A 208 13.13 21.22 -7.74
C ALA A 208 12.51 22.12 -8.82
N ARG A 209 11.53 21.63 -9.58
CA ARG A 209 10.84 22.41 -10.61
C ARG A 209 10.04 23.57 -10.01
N THR A 210 10.23 24.74 -10.61
CA THR A 210 9.51 25.98 -10.27
C THR A 210 8.41 26.32 -11.27
N ASP A 211 8.30 25.56 -12.36
CA ASP A 211 7.29 25.69 -13.39
C ASP A 211 6.34 24.48 -13.42
N VAL A 212 5.12 24.72 -13.90
CA VAL A 212 4.15 23.64 -14.14
C VAL A 212 4.54 22.91 -15.42
N LEU A 213 4.66 21.58 -15.35
CA LEU A 213 4.95 20.71 -16.48
C LEU A 213 3.97 20.96 -17.64
N ASP A 214 4.49 21.07 -18.86
CA ASP A 214 3.66 21.06 -20.06
C ASP A 214 3.15 19.63 -20.36
N GLN A 215 2.08 19.55 -21.16
CA GLN A 215 1.46 18.26 -21.46
C GLN A 215 2.42 17.33 -22.22
N THR A 216 3.22 17.89 -23.13
CA THR A 216 4.21 17.13 -23.92
C THR A 216 5.24 16.41 -23.04
N THR A 217 5.74 17.06 -21.99
CA THR A 217 6.70 16.44 -21.07
C THR A 217 6.04 15.37 -20.21
N ALA A 218 4.79 15.60 -19.77
CA ALA A 218 4.03 14.60 -19.02
C ALA A 218 3.73 13.36 -19.88
N ASP A 219 3.34 13.54 -21.14
CA ASP A 219 3.03 12.43 -22.05
C ASP A 219 4.27 11.59 -22.36
N ARG A 220 5.43 12.24 -22.63
CA ARG A 220 6.72 11.55 -22.80
C ARG A 220 7.11 10.74 -21.57
N PHE A 221 6.86 11.28 -20.39
CA PHE A 221 7.08 10.54 -19.15
C PHE A 221 6.16 9.32 -19.07
N GLY A 222 4.89 9.47 -19.45
CA GLY A 222 3.92 8.40 -19.53
C GLY A 222 4.33 7.25 -20.47
N GLU A 223 4.97 7.56 -21.59
CA GLU A 223 5.47 6.55 -22.54
C GLU A 223 6.61 5.68 -21.98
N GLU A 224 7.40 6.22 -21.06
CA GLU A 224 8.52 5.50 -20.43
C GLU A 224 8.08 4.66 -19.22
N LEU A 225 6.93 4.96 -18.62
CA LEU A 225 6.43 4.27 -17.41
C LEU A 225 6.27 2.74 -17.59
N PRO A 226 5.72 2.21 -18.71
CA PRO A 226 5.59 0.77 -18.91
C PRO A 226 6.94 0.04 -19.03
N ASN A 227 8.03 0.75 -19.32
CA ASN A 227 9.38 0.18 -19.41
C ASN A 227 10.06 0.08 -18.04
N LEU A 228 9.49 0.69 -17.00
CA LEU A 228 9.98 0.58 -15.63
C LEU A 228 9.47 -0.72 -15.00
N ALA A 229 10.26 -1.30 -14.08
CA ALA A 229 9.80 -2.41 -13.27
C ALA A 229 8.57 -1.99 -12.44
N SER A 230 7.62 -2.91 -12.23
CA SER A 230 6.35 -2.62 -11.54
C SER A 230 6.57 -2.01 -10.15
N SER A 231 7.54 -2.54 -9.39
CA SER A 231 7.95 -2.00 -8.10
C SER A 231 8.32 -0.51 -8.13
N HIS A 232 8.92 -0.02 -9.22
CA HIS A 232 9.28 1.39 -9.36
C HIS A 232 8.06 2.27 -9.61
N VAL A 233 7.14 1.82 -10.47
CA VAL A 233 5.88 2.53 -10.73
C VAL A 233 5.08 2.63 -9.44
N GLN A 234 4.99 1.53 -8.71
CA GLN A 234 4.34 1.44 -7.40
C GLN A 234 4.97 2.40 -6.37
N ASN A 235 6.29 2.37 -6.22
CA ASN A 235 7.02 3.23 -5.29
C ASN A 235 6.90 4.72 -5.65
N LEU A 236 6.98 5.04 -6.94
CA LEU A 236 6.76 6.39 -7.45
C LEU A 236 5.34 6.86 -7.12
N LEU A 237 4.34 6.01 -7.29
CA LEU A 237 2.95 6.36 -6.99
C LEU A 237 2.76 6.71 -5.51
N VAL A 238 3.30 5.88 -4.62
CA VAL A 238 3.26 6.13 -3.16
C VAL A 238 4.00 7.43 -2.83
N ALA A 239 5.15 7.68 -3.46
CA ALA A 239 5.91 8.91 -3.27
C ALA A 239 5.15 10.15 -3.70
N MET A 240 4.54 10.11 -4.88
CA MET A 240 3.73 11.20 -5.40
C MET A 240 2.51 11.46 -4.53
N PHE A 241 1.84 10.41 -4.05
CA PHE A 241 0.73 10.53 -3.11
C PHE A 241 1.17 11.20 -1.79
N GLY A 242 2.26 10.72 -1.17
CA GLY A 242 2.79 11.28 0.07
C GLY A 242 3.18 12.76 -0.08
N MET A 243 3.85 13.10 -1.18
CA MET A 243 4.17 14.49 -1.52
C MET A 243 2.90 15.32 -1.72
N PHE A 244 1.89 14.82 -2.43
CA PHE A 244 0.66 15.57 -2.66
C PHE A 244 -0.07 15.91 -1.34
N CYS A 245 -0.12 14.95 -0.42
CA CYS A 245 -0.76 15.07 0.89
C CYS A 245 0.06 15.85 1.92
N SER A 246 1.36 16.06 1.70
CA SER A 246 2.20 16.79 2.65
C SER A 246 1.78 18.27 2.74
N PRO A 247 1.69 18.85 3.97
CA PRO A 247 1.37 20.26 4.17
C PRO A 247 2.47 21.18 3.62
N GLU A 248 3.72 20.72 3.61
CA GLU A 248 4.89 21.48 3.13
C GLU A 248 4.95 21.61 1.61
N SER A 249 4.12 20.84 0.88
CA SER A 249 4.12 20.83 -0.57
C SER A 249 3.56 22.13 -1.14
N ASN A 250 4.38 22.79 -1.96
CA ASN A 250 3.99 23.99 -2.66
C ASN A 250 2.94 23.71 -3.75
N GLN A 251 2.26 24.76 -4.22
CA GLN A 251 1.18 24.64 -5.20
C GLN A 251 1.65 24.12 -6.57
N ILE A 252 2.88 24.45 -6.98
CA ILE A 252 3.46 24.02 -8.26
C ILE A 252 3.74 22.52 -8.25
N LEU A 253 4.31 22.01 -7.16
CA LEU A 253 4.56 20.58 -6.94
C LEU A 253 3.25 19.79 -7.00
N ARG A 254 2.19 20.27 -6.33
CA ARG A 254 0.87 19.63 -6.41
C ARG A 254 0.29 19.65 -7.83
N ALA A 255 0.45 20.75 -8.57
CA ALA A 255 0.02 20.84 -9.96
C ALA A 255 0.81 19.90 -10.89
N ASN A 256 2.11 19.72 -10.64
CA ASN A 256 2.96 18.78 -11.37
C ASN A 256 2.57 17.32 -11.09
N ILE A 257 2.36 16.99 -9.81
CA ILE A 257 1.88 15.68 -9.39
C ILE A 257 0.51 15.40 -10.01
N ALA A 258 -0.41 16.38 -10.01
CA ALA A 258 -1.74 16.28 -10.62
C ALA A 258 -1.71 15.90 -12.11
N LYS A 259 -0.65 16.24 -12.85
CA LYS A 259 -0.50 15.86 -14.26
C LYS A 259 0.09 14.46 -14.44
N ILE A 260 1.05 14.08 -13.59
CA ILE A 260 1.77 12.81 -13.72
C ILE A 260 1.03 11.65 -13.02
N ALA A 261 0.35 11.92 -11.91
CA ALA A 261 -0.25 10.89 -11.06
C ALA A 261 -1.24 9.98 -11.81
N PRO A 262 -2.11 10.48 -12.71
CA PRO A 262 -3.02 9.61 -13.47
C PRO A 262 -2.28 8.63 -14.38
N LEU A 263 -1.14 9.05 -14.97
CA LEU A 263 -0.31 8.21 -15.84
C LEU A 263 0.35 7.08 -15.04
N VAL A 264 0.91 7.42 -13.87
CA VAL A 264 1.52 6.45 -12.95
C VAL A 264 0.47 5.50 -12.38
N TRP A 265 -0.70 6.01 -12.00
CA TRP A 265 -1.82 5.22 -11.51
C TRP A 265 -2.30 4.18 -12.52
N GLY A 266 -2.37 4.55 -13.80
CA GLY A 266 -2.75 3.64 -14.90
C GLY A 266 -1.77 2.47 -15.10
N CYS A 267 -0.50 2.65 -14.76
CA CYS A 267 0.54 1.61 -14.88
C CYS A 267 0.75 0.82 -13.58
N ALA A 268 0.15 1.25 -12.47
CA ALA A 268 0.32 0.62 -11.17
C ALA A 268 -0.64 -0.56 -10.96
N ASP A 269 -0.19 -1.54 -10.18
CA ASP A 269 -0.99 -2.70 -9.78
C ASP A 269 -2.06 -2.32 -8.74
N ASP A 270 -3.14 -3.11 -8.70
CA ASP A 270 -4.29 -2.84 -7.83
C ASP A 270 -3.95 -2.93 -6.34
N ASP A 271 -2.99 -3.75 -5.94
CA ASP A 271 -2.54 -3.87 -4.53
C ASP A 271 -2.06 -2.53 -3.96
N VAL A 272 -1.32 -1.74 -4.75
CA VAL A 272 -0.82 -0.43 -4.30
C VAL A 272 -1.93 0.62 -4.30
N LYS A 273 -2.89 0.52 -5.21
CA LYS A 273 -4.08 1.38 -5.21
C LYS A 273 -4.92 1.16 -3.95
N TYR A 274 -5.14 -0.10 -3.55
CA TYR A 274 -5.80 -0.44 -2.29
C TYR A 274 -4.98 0.01 -1.06
N ARG A 275 -3.65 -0.07 -1.13
CA ARG A 275 -2.77 0.45 -0.08
C ARG A 275 -2.95 1.96 0.10
N ILE A 276 -3.01 2.73 -0.99
CA ILE A 276 -3.27 4.19 -0.94
C ILE A 276 -4.65 4.47 -0.32
N GLY A 277 -5.69 3.73 -0.73
CA GLY A 277 -7.01 3.82 -0.09
C GLY A 277 -6.97 3.59 1.43
N THR A 278 -6.23 2.57 1.87
CA THR A 278 -6.02 2.27 3.30
C THR A 278 -5.30 3.40 4.03
N ILE A 279 -4.32 4.07 3.41
CA ILE A 279 -3.63 5.22 4.00
C ILE A 279 -4.59 6.39 4.19
N VAL A 280 -5.44 6.69 3.18
CA VAL A 280 -6.48 7.73 3.29
C VAL A 280 -7.44 7.45 4.44
N ASP A 281 -7.82 6.19 4.66
CA ASP A 281 -8.64 5.79 5.82
C ASP A 281 -7.91 5.90 7.15
N GLY A 282 -6.59 5.68 7.15
CA GLY A 282 -5.72 6.03 8.26
C GLY A 282 -5.84 7.50 8.64
N TYR A 283 -5.83 8.41 7.65
CA TYR A 283 -6.02 9.85 7.89
C TYR A 283 -7.40 10.17 8.49
N ARG A 284 -8.46 9.48 8.06
CA ARG A 284 -9.81 9.60 8.64
C ARG A 284 -9.83 9.20 10.11
N THR A 285 -9.28 8.02 10.40
CA THR A 285 -9.28 7.44 11.75
C THR A 285 -8.45 8.25 12.74
N ASN A 286 -7.36 8.86 12.26
CA ASN A 286 -6.46 9.69 13.06
C ASN A 286 -6.83 11.18 13.07
N LEU A 287 -7.99 11.57 12.53
CA LEU A 287 -8.49 12.96 12.50
C LEU A 287 -7.53 13.96 11.80
N GLN A 288 -6.70 13.49 10.86
CA GLN A 288 -5.75 14.31 10.11
C GLN A 288 -6.46 15.02 8.95
N GLN A 289 -7.33 15.99 9.25
CA GLN A 289 -8.28 16.58 8.28
C GLN A 289 -7.63 17.17 7.03
N GLU A 290 -6.48 17.85 7.15
CA GLU A 290 -5.79 18.44 5.99
C GLU A 290 -5.26 17.36 5.03
N LYS A 291 -4.57 16.34 5.59
CA LYS A 291 -4.06 15.20 4.81
C LYS A 291 -5.19 14.38 4.20
N LEU A 292 -6.30 14.22 4.93
CA LEU A 292 -7.50 13.57 4.44
C LEU A 292 -8.10 14.31 3.24
N ALA A 293 -8.28 15.63 3.34
CA ALA A 293 -8.83 16.43 2.26
C ALA A 293 -7.97 16.30 0.99
N LYS A 294 -6.65 16.34 1.12
CA LYS A 294 -5.71 16.14 0.02
C LYS A 294 -5.69 14.70 -0.50
N GLY A 295 -5.83 13.72 0.38
CA GLY A 295 -5.89 12.31 -0.01
C GLY A 295 -7.13 12.00 -0.83
N VAL A 296 -8.29 12.54 -0.44
CA VAL A 296 -9.53 12.44 -1.23
C VAL A 296 -9.37 13.17 -2.55
N GLU A 297 -8.83 14.40 -2.57
CA GLU A 297 -8.55 15.14 -3.80
C GLU A 297 -7.63 14.37 -4.76
N PHE A 298 -6.63 13.65 -4.24
CA PHE A 298 -5.76 12.80 -5.04
C PHE A 298 -6.53 11.61 -5.64
N LEU A 299 -7.38 10.94 -4.86
CA LEU A 299 -8.21 9.84 -5.35
C LEU A 299 -9.22 10.31 -6.41
N ASP A 300 -9.79 11.51 -6.27
CA ASP A 300 -10.64 12.13 -7.28
C ASP A 300 -9.87 12.38 -8.59
N LEU A 301 -8.61 12.82 -8.48
CA LEU A 301 -7.76 13.14 -9.62
C LEU A 301 -7.36 11.90 -10.44
N VAL A 302 -7.14 10.77 -9.79
CA VAL A 302 -6.72 9.51 -10.45
C VAL A 302 -7.89 8.56 -10.75
N ASP A 303 -9.13 9.00 -10.55
CA ASP A 303 -10.34 8.16 -10.63
C ASP A 303 -10.25 6.90 -9.74
N GLY A 304 -9.68 7.08 -8.54
CA GLY A 304 -9.28 6.03 -7.61
C GLY A 304 -10.29 5.72 -6.51
N LYS A 305 -11.48 6.33 -6.50
CA LYS A 305 -12.50 6.13 -5.45
C LYS A 305 -12.94 4.68 -5.27
N LYS A 306 -12.86 3.89 -6.33
CA LYS A 306 -12.99 2.41 -6.31
C LYS A 306 -12.11 1.74 -5.25
N TYR A 307 -10.95 2.30 -4.91
CA TYR A 307 -9.97 1.64 -4.04
C TYR A 307 -10.05 2.11 -2.59
N GLU A 308 -11.03 2.96 -2.25
CA GLU A 308 -11.34 3.27 -0.84
C GLU A 308 -11.79 2.01 -0.09
N SER A 309 -11.56 1.95 1.23
CA SER A 309 -12.02 0.81 2.02
C SER A 309 -13.54 0.67 2.00
N LEU A 310 -14.01 -0.56 2.23
CA LEU A 310 -15.43 -0.86 2.29
C LEU A 310 -16.20 0.02 3.29
N PRO A 311 -15.75 0.24 4.55
CA PRO A 311 -16.44 1.12 5.48
C PRO A 311 -16.54 2.57 4.99
N ALA A 312 -15.48 3.10 4.37
CA ALA A 312 -15.49 4.45 3.83
C ALA A 312 -16.46 4.60 2.66
N LYS A 313 -16.46 3.62 1.74
CA LYS A 313 -17.44 3.57 0.64
C LYS A 313 -18.87 3.54 1.16
N ILE A 314 -19.15 2.72 2.17
CA ILE A 314 -20.50 2.62 2.77
C ILE A 314 -20.96 4.00 3.25
N VAL A 315 -20.14 4.67 4.07
CA VAL A 315 -20.48 6.00 4.62
C VAL A 315 -20.62 7.04 3.50
N ALA A 316 -19.71 7.05 2.53
CA ALA A 316 -19.75 7.99 1.41
C ALA A 316 -21.02 7.81 0.57
N LEU A 317 -21.34 6.57 0.18
CA LEU A 317 -22.52 6.26 -0.63
C LEU A 317 -23.83 6.51 0.13
N GLU A 318 -23.89 6.26 1.44
CA GLU A 318 -25.06 6.62 2.24
C GLU A 318 -25.30 8.13 2.31
N ASN A 319 -24.24 8.91 2.49
CA ASN A 319 -24.32 10.36 2.49
C ASN A 319 -24.76 10.89 1.12
N LEU A 320 -24.17 10.37 0.03
CA LEU A 320 -24.55 10.74 -1.34
C LEU A 320 -26.00 10.33 -1.67
N ALA A 321 -26.44 9.15 -1.23
CA ALA A 321 -27.82 8.71 -1.38
C ALA A 321 -28.79 9.63 -0.61
N SER A 322 -28.41 10.11 0.58
CA SER A 322 -29.19 11.09 1.34
C SER A 322 -29.28 12.43 0.59
N GLN A 323 -28.15 12.94 0.13
CA GLN A 323 -28.09 14.19 -0.63
C GLN A 323 -28.90 14.11 -1.93
N LEU A 324 -28.88 12.97 -2.62
CA LEU A 324 -29.66 12.76 -3.84
C LEU A 324 -31.16 12.73 -3.54
N ASP A 325 -31.57 12.09 -2.44
CA ASP A 325 -32.97 12.03 -2.00
C ASP A 325 -33.49 13.44 -1.64
N ASP A 326 -32.68 14.23 -0.92
CA ASP A 326 -32.99 15.62 -0.56
C ASP A 326 -33.03 16.55 -1.80
N ALA A 327 -32.06 16.39 -2.70
CA ALA A 327 -31.99 17.16 -3.95
C ALA A 327 -33.21 16.90 -4.84
N HIS A 328 -33.75 15.68 -4.83
CA HIS A 328 -34.94 15.32 -5.58
C HIS A 328 -36.19 16.11 -5.16
N ASP A 329 -36.33 16.37 -3.87
CA ASP A 329 -37.46 17.12 -3.32
C ASP A 329 -37.31 18.64 -3.51
N GLY A 330 -36.08 19.11 -3.71
CA GLY A 330 -35.73 20.50 -4.03
C GLY A 330 -36.38 21.04 -5.32
N ARG A 331 -36.52 22.37 -5.43
CA ARG A 331 -37.08 23.02 -6.64
C ARG A 331 -36.13 22.97 -7.84
N ASP A 332 -34.83 22.93 -7.58
CA ASP A 332 -33.77 22.93 -8.59
C ASP A 332 -33.19 21.51 -8.82
N ASN A 333 -34.01 20.48 -8.61
CA ASN A 333 -33.58 19.08 -8.67
C ASN A 333 -32.93 18.72 -10.02
N PHE A 334 -33.40 19.31 -11.11
CA PHE A 334 -32.84 19.08 -12.46
C PHE A 334 -31.35 19.44 -12.59
N TYR A 335 -30.87 20.40 -11.79
CA TYR A 335 -29.50 20.88 -11.78
C TYR A 335 -28.65 20.15 -10.73
N ASN A 336 -29.23 19.87 -9.56
CA ASN A 336 -28.52 19.32 -8.41
C ASN A 336 -28.39 17.79 -8.43
N GLU A 337 -29.37 17.07 -8.99
CA GLU A 337 -29.33 15.61 -9.06
C GLU A 337 -28.16 15.06 -9.90
N PRO A 338 -27.88 15.56 -11.13
CA PRO A 338 -26.85 14.95 -11.99
C PRO A 338 -25.43 15.00 -11.39
N PRO A 339 -24.95 16.11 -10.79
CA PRO A 339 -23.65 16.14 -10.11
C PRO A 339 -23.51 15.09 -9.01
N ILE A 340 -24.54 14.91 -8.18
CA ILE A 340 -24.53 13.93 -7.08
C ILE A 340 -24.48 12.51 -7.66
N MET A 341 -25.27 12.23 -8.70
CA MET A 341 -25.28 10.92 -9.33
C MET A 341 -23.93 10.57 -10.00
N ARG A 342 -23.21 11.55 -10.58
CA ARG A 342 -21.84 11.32 -11.08
C ARG A 342 -20.88 10.94 -9.96
N GLN A 343 -21.01 11.56 -8.78
CA GLN A 343 -20.17 11.21 -7.63
C GLN A 343 -20.45 9.77 -7.16
N ILE A 344 -21.72 9.35 -7.14
CA ILE A 344 -22.10 7.96 -6.84
C ILE A 344 -21.45 6.99 -7.83
N LEU A 345 -21.59 7.25 -9.14
CA LEU A 345 -21.01 6.40 -10.18
C LEU A 345 -19.47 6.35 -10.11
N GLY A 346 -18.79 7.38 -9.61
CA GLY A 346 -17.33 7.35 -9.42
C GLY A 346 -16.83 6.29 -8.42
N TYR A 347 -17.71 5.72 -7.58
CA TYR A 347 -17.35 4.65 -6.66
C TYR A 347 -17.49 3.24 -7.23
N MET A 348 -18.09 3.08 -8.42
CA MET A 348 -18.53 1.79 -8.95
C MET A 348 -18.40 1.71 -10.47
N ASN A 349 -17.75 0.63 -10.95
CA ASN A 349 -17.75 0.30 -12.37
C ASN A 349 -18.71 -0.86 -12.66
N ASP A 350 -18.79 -1.84 -11.75
CA ASP A 350 -19.62 -3.03 -11.86
C ASP A 350 -20.43 -3.28 -10.58
N SER A 351 -21.39 -4.21 -10.62
CA SER A 351 -22.23 -4.58 -9.48
C SER A 351 -21.46 -5.01 -8.23
N THR A 352 -20.27 -5.60 -8.39
CA THR A 352 -19.43 -6.08 -7.28
C THR A 352 -18.84 -4.95 -6.44
N ASP A 353 -18.76 -3.74 -6.98
CA ASP A 353 -18.24 -2.58 -6.26
C ASP A 353 -19.26 -1.97 -5.30
N ILE A 354 -20.54 -2.34 -5.42
CA ILE A 354 -21.64 -1.80 -4.62
C ILE A 354 -21.73 -2.58 -3.29
N PRO A 355 -21.50 -1.93 -2.13
CA PRO A 355 -21.66 -2.60 -0.83
C PRO A 355 -23.09 -3.07 -0.62
N ARG A 356 -23.26 -4.32 -0.16
CA ARG A 356 -24.58 -4.95 0.05
C ARG A 356 -25.42 -4.19 1.08
N GLU A 357 -24.76 -3.55 2.05
CA GLU A 357 -25.37 -2.75 3.10
C GLU A 357 -26.08 -1.50 2.54
N VAL A 358 -25.51 -0.89 1.49
CA VAL A 358 -26.02 0.36 0.90
C VAL A 358 -26.98 0.11 -0.26
N LEU A 359 -26.87 -1.05 -0.91
CA LEU A 359 -27.64 -1.44 -2.09
C LEU A 359 -29.16 -1.20 -1.95
N PRO A 360 -29.86 -1.59 -0.86
CA PRO A 360 -31.31 -1.37 -0.75
C PRO A 360 -31.70 0.11 -0.71
N ARG A 361 -30.90 0.93 -0.03
CA ARG A 361 -31.17 2.37 0.09
C ARG A 361 -30.85 3.09 -1.21
N LEU A 362 -29.72 2.77 -1.83
CA LEU A 362 -29.24 3.40 -3.06
C LEU A 362 -30.18 3.09 -4.23
N THR A 363 -30.54 1.82 -4.43
CA THR A 363 -31.50 1.41 -5.47
C THR A 363 -32.85 2.11 -5.29
N ARG A 364 -33.37 2.20 -4.06
CA ARG A 364 -34.60 2.96 -3.77
C ARG A 364 -34.48 4.42 -4.22
N VAL A 365 -33.44 5.13 -3.81
CA VAL A 365 -33.27 6.55 -4.15
C VAL A 365 -33.11 6.74 -5.66
N VAL A 366 -32.27 5.94 -6.31
CA VAL A 366 -32.06 6.02 -7.77
C VAL A 366 -33.36 5.73 -8.55
N VAL A 367 -34.13 4.71 -8.17
CA VAL A 367 -35.43 4.41 -8.77
C VAL A 367 -36.41 5.57 -8.55
N ARG A 368 -36.47 6.14 -7.34
CA ARG A 368 -37.32 7.30 -7.02
C ARG A 368 -36.98 8.50 -7.91
N CYS A 369 -35.70 8.83 -8.06
CA CYS A 369 -35.23 9.92 -8.90
C CYS A 369 -35.49 9.65 -10.39
N ARG A 370 -35.26 8.42 -10.86
CA ARG A 370 -35.46 8.03 -12.26
C ARG A 370 -36.92 7.97 -12.69
N LEU A 371 -37.84 7.70 -11.78
CA LEU A 371 -39.29 7.84 -12.00
C LEU A 371 -39.71 9.31 -12.11
N GLY A 372 -38.96 10.21 -11.46
CA GLY A 372 -39.20 11.63 -11.48
C GLY A 372 -40.36 12.08 -10.60
N ARG A 373 -40.80 13.32 -10.86
CA ARG A 373 -41.90 13.96 -10.12
C ARG A 373 -43.22 14.01 -10.88
N GLY A 374 -43.28 13.38 -12.06
CA GLY A 374 -44.49 13.35 -12.90
C GLY A 374 -44.89 14.71 -13.47
N LEU A 375 -43.93 15.63 -13.62
CA LEU A 375 -44.11 16.94 -14.24
C LEU A 375 -44.02 16.83 -15.77
N MET A 376 -44.78 17.65 -16.50
CA MET A 376 -44.72 17.68 -17.98
C MET A 376 -43.37 18.19 -18.50
N TYR A 377 -42.73 19.12 -17.78
CA TYR A 377 -41.44 19.68 -18.19
C TYR A 377 -40.37 18.60 -18.23
N ARG A 378 -39.80 18.36 -19.42
CA ARG A 378 -38.78 17.33 -19.69
C ARG A 378 -39.17 15.94 -19.16
N GLU A 379 -40.47 15.61 -19.20
CA GLU A 379 -41.01 14.36 -18.66
C GLU A 379 -40.70 14.14 -17.17
N GLY A 380 -40.39 15.20 -16.40
CA GLY A 380 -40.25 15.12 -14.95
C GLY A 380 -38.93 14.55 -14.44
N VAL A 381 -37.93 14.35 -15.33
CA VAL A 381 -36.57 13.89 -15.00
C VAL A 381 -35.54 14.71 -15.78
N SER A 382 -34.41 15.04 -15.16
CA SER A 382 -33.31 15.73 -15.85
C SER A 382 -32.75 14.87 -16.99
N PRO A 383 -32.59 15.38 -18.23
CA PRO A 383 -32.01 14.62 -19.34
C PRO A 383 -30.61 14.10 -19.03
N ALA A 384 -29.78 14.90 -18.36
CA ALA A 384 -28.45 14.48 -17.91
C ALA A 384 -28.54 13.42 -16.79
N GLY A 385 -29.47 13.59 -15.84
CA GLY A 385 -29.71 12.61 -14.78
C GLY A 385 -30.21 11.27 -15.31
N ARG A 386 -31.10 11.29 -16.32
CA ARG A 386 -31.68 10.10 -16.96
C ARG A 386 -30.60 9.12 -17.42
N LEU A 387 -29.58 9.62 -18.12
CA LEU A 387 -28.46 8.81 -18.60
C LEU A 387 -27.66 8.17 -17.46
N LEU A 388 -27.42 8.93 -16.38
CA LEU A 388 -26.64 8.45 -15.22
C LEU A 388 -27.41 7.40 -14.41
N TYR A 389 -28.73 7.59 -14.25
CA TYR A 389 -29.58 6.60 -13.60
C TYR A 389 -29.71 5.33 -14.45
N ASP A 390 -29.85 5.45 -15.77
CA ASP A 390 -29.93 4.31 -16.68
C ASP A 390 -28.60 3.53 -16.69
N GLN A 391 -27.46 4.22 -16.60
CA GLN A 391 -26.14 3.60 -16.41
C GLN A 391 -26.07 2.80 -15.10
N PHE A 392 -26.50 3.38 -13.97
CA PHE A 392 -26.54 2.68 -12.69
C PHE A 392 -27.47 1.47 -12.72
N LEU A 393 -28.67 1.62 -13.27
CA LEU A 393 -29.63 0.52 -13.37
C LEU A 393 -29.12 -0.60 -14.29
N GLY A 394 -28.36 -0.25 -15.33
CA GLY A 394 -27.78 -1.18 -16.30
C GLY A 394 -26.57 -1.97 -15.82
N MET A 395 -25.95 -1.61 -14.69
CA MET A 395 -24.80 -2.33 -14.12
C MET A 395 -25.17 -3.28 -12.97
N LEU A 396 -26.44 -3.34 -12.56
CA LEU A 396 -26.88 -4.14 -11.42
C LEU A 396 -26.83 -5.66 -11.72
N ASP A 397 -26.64 -6.45 -10.66
CA ASP A 397 -26.83 -7.90 -10.70
C ASP A 397 -28.26 -8.30 -10.29
N ASP A 398 -28.55 -9.61 -10.28
CA ASP A 398 -29.85 -10.15 -9.88
C ASP A 398 -30.27 -9.70 -8.47
N ALA A 399 -29.33 -9.49 -7.54
CA ALA A 399 -29.62 -8.97 -6.21
C ALA A 399 -30.04 -7.49 -6.25
N GLY A 400 -29.36 -6.66 -7.03
CA GLY A 400 -29.73 -5.26 -7.26
C GLY A 400 -31.09 -5.12 -7.95
N ILE A 401 -31.38 -5.96 -8.95
CA ILE A 401 -32.69 -6.00 -9.62
C ILE A 401 -33.81 -6.32 -8.61
N LEU A 402 -33.57 -7.30 -7.74
CA LEU A 402 -34.51 -7.67 -6.69
C LEU A 402 -34.79 -6.51 -5.73
N GLU A 403 -33.76 -5.75 -5.32
CA GLU A 403 -33.92 -4.54 -4.51
C GLU A 403 -34.70 -3.43 -5.23
N CYS A 404 -34.49 -3.25 -6.55
CA CYS A 404 -35.32 -2.34 -7.36
C CYS A 404 -36.80 -2.77 -7.39
N ILE A 405 -37.08 -4.07 -7.50
CA ILE A 405 -38.46 -4.59 -7.46
C ILE A 405 -39.08 -4.35 -6.08
N LYS A 406 -38.35 -4.63 -4.99
CA LYS A 406 -38.82 -4.33 -3.62
C LYS A 406 -39.10 -2.84 -3.43
N ALA A 407 -38.24 -1.97 -3.97
CA ALA A 407 -38.39 -0.52 -3.89
C ALA A 407 -39.70 -0.04 -4.53
N LEU A 408 -40.19 -0.69 -5.60
CA LEU A 408 -41.45 -0.34 -6.27
C LEU A 408 -42.67 -0.34 -5.33
N PHE A 409 -42.67 -1.22 -4.33
CA PHE A 409 -43.78 -1.38 -3.40
C PHE A 409 -43.68 -0.47 -2.17
N ARG A 410 -42.61 0.32 -2.05
CA ARG A 410 -42.48 1.28 -0.96
C ARG A 410 -43.41 2.49 -1.19
N PRO A 411 -44.04 3.04 -0.13
CA PRO A 411 -45.05 4.10 -0.29
C PRO A 411 -44.57 5.35 -1.04
N ASP A 412 -43.31 5.73 -0.84
CA ASP A 412 -42.65 6.91 -1.45
C ASP A 412 -42.48 6.80 -2.97
N ILE A 413 -42.39 5.57 -3.49
CA ILE A 413 -42.32 5.27 -4.92
C ILE A 413 -43.70 4.93 -5.46
N ASN A 414 -44.42 4.06 -4.77
CA ASN A 414 -45.70 3.51 -5.23
C ASN A 414 -46.76 4.59 -5.49
N SER A 415 -46.83 5.60 -4.61
CA SER A 415 -47.75 6.73 -4.74
C SER A 415 -47.56 7.51 -6.05
N LYS A 416 -46.33 7.59 -6.58
CA LYS A 416 -46.01 8.27 -7.84
C LYS A 416 -46.55 7.55 -9.07
N LEU A 417 -46.81 6.24 -8.99
CA LEU A 417 -47.28 5.42 -10.11
C LEU A 417 -48.75 5.71 -10.50
N SER A 418 -49.46 6.51 -9.72
CA SER A 418 -50.74 7.10 -10.12
C SER A 418 -50.62 8.05 -11.31
N ASN A 419 -49.44 8.65 -11.53
CA ASN A 419 -49.14 9.54 -12.64
C ASN A 419 -48.72 8.75 -13.91
N SER A 420 -49.25 9.13 -15.08
CA SER A 420 -48.96 8.47 -16.36
C SER A 420 -47.50 8.59 -16.80
N ILE A 421 -46.85 9.73 -16.54
CA ILE A 421 -45.44 9.97 -16.89
C ILE A 421 -44.54 9.06 -16.06
N CYS A 422 -44.81 8.97 -14.75
CA CYS A 422 -44.08 8.06 -13.87
C CYS A 422 -44.24 6.59 -14.30
N ARG A 423 -45.43 6.19 -14.78
CA ARG A 423 -45.64 4.83 -15.33
C ARG A 423 -44.83 4.59 -16.60
N GLN A 424 -44.71 5.57 -17.49
CA GLN A 424 -43.87 5.43 -18.68
C GLN A 424 -42.39 5.26 -18.31
N HIS A 425 -41.90 6.01 -17.31
CA HIS A 425 -40.55 5.83 -16.79
C HIS A 425 -40.37 4.47 -16.11
N LEU A 426 -41.38 3.99 -15.38
CA LEU A 426 -41.36 2.65 -14.81
C LEU A 426 -41.17 1.59 -15.90
N GLY A 427 -41.91 1.69 -17.02
CA GLY A 427 -41.72 0.78 -18.16
C GLY A 427 -40.30 0.81 -18.71
N SER A 428 -39.67 1.98 -18.77
CA SER A 428 -38.27 2.12 -19.20
C SER A 428 -37.30 1.45 -18.21
N ILE A 429 -37.48 1.69 -16.91
CA ILE A 429 -36.67 1.07 -15.85
C ILE A 429 -36.79 -0.46 -15.92
N LEU A 430 -38.01 -0.99 -15.98
CA LEU A 430 -38.25 -2.43 -16.05
C LEU A 430 -37.64 -3.05 -17.31
N THR A 431 -37.64 -2.34 -18.44
CA THR A 431 -37.00 -2.80 -19.68
C THR A 431 -35.47 -2.89 -19.52
N ILE A 432 -34.84 -1.91 -18.87
CA ILE A 432 -33.41 -1.95 -18.56
C ILE A 432 -33.08 -3.15 -17.67
N LEU A 433 -33.81 -3.29 -16.55
CA LEU A 433 -33.61 -4.41 -15.61
C LEU A 433 -33.84 -5.77 -16.29
N ARG A 434 -34.81 -5.86 -17.21
CA ARG A 434 -35.11 -7.08 -17.95
C ARG A 434 -34.01 -7.49 -18.93
N GLY A 435 -33.28 -6.51 -19.47
CA GLY A 435 -32.16 -6.73 -20.37
C GLY A 435 -30.92 -7.31 -19.68
N ILE A 436 -30.75 -7.04 -18.39
CA ILE A 436 -29.59 -7.45 -17.59
C ILE A 436 -29.86 -8.64 -16.65
N ALA A 437 -31.13 -8.96 -16.39
CA ALA A 437 -31.51 -10.08 -15.53
C ALA A 437 -30.95 -11.41 -16.05
N ILE A 438 -30.29 -12.16 -15.16
CA ILE A 438 -29.73 -13.48 -15.49
C ILE A 438 -30.75 -14.56 -15.13
N SER A 439 -31.29 -14.52 -13.92
CA SER A 439 -32.30 -15.46 -13.44
C SER A 439 -33.59 -15.43 -14.28
N GLU A 440 -33.99 -16.59 -14.81
CA GLU A 440 -35.26 -16.75 -15.51
C GLU A 440 -36.46 -16.35 -14.65
N ARG A 441 -36.38 -16.57 -13.33
CA ARG A 441 -37.45 -16.18 -12.42
C ARG A 441 -37.59 -14.66 -12.31
N LEU A 442 -36.48 -13.93 -12.29
CA LEU A 442 -36.50 -12.46 -12.31
C LEU A 442 -37.03 -11.94 -13.64
N LYS A 443 -36.67 -12.60 -14.75
CA LYS A 443 -37.23 -12.29 -16.07
C LYS A 443 -38.75 -12.44 -16.08
N GLU A 444 -39.28 -13.56 -15.57
CA GLU A 444 -40.73 -13.78 -15.42
C GLU A 444 -41.39 -12.69 -14.56
N MET A 445 -40.78 -12.30 -13.43
CA MET A 445 -41.28 -11.23 -12.56
C MET A 445 -41.33 -9.89 -13.28
N LEU A 446 -40.27 -9.54 -14.01
CA LEU A 446 -40.19 -8.29 -14.78
C LEU A 446 -41.17 -8.29 -15.95
N ASP A 447 -41.32 -9.41 -16.65
CA ASP A 447 -42.29 -9.58 -17.75
C ASP A 447 -43.73 -9.43 -17.24
N TYR A 448 -44.03 -9.97 -16.06
CA TYR A 448 -45.33 -9.77 -15.40
C TYR A 448 -45.59 -8.28 -15.11
N LEU A 449 -44.59 -7.55 -14.61
CA LEU A 449 -44.72 -6.12 -14.33
C LEU A 449 -44.83 -5.28 -15.62
N LEU A 450 -44.13 -5.66 -16.69
CA LEU A 450 -44.16 -4.99 -17.99
C LEU A 450 -45.50 -5.19 -18.72
N ALA A 451 -46.17 -6.33 -18.51
CA ALA A 451 -47.44 -6.65 -19.17
C ALA A 451 -48.56 -5.65 -18.83
N ASP A 452 -48.58 -5.13 -17.61
CA ASP A 452 -49.57 -4.13 -17.18
C ASP A 452 -48.96 -3.16 -16.15
N LEU A 453 -48.44 -2.03 -16.65
CA LEU A 453 -47.82 -0.99 -15.82
C LEU A 453 -48.78 -0.33 -14.82
N VAL A 454 -50.11 -0.44 -15.02
CA VAL A 454 -51.11 0.06 -14.07
C VAL A 454 -51.23 -0.89 -12.89
N LYS A 455 -51.19 -2.20 -13.15
CA LYS A 455 -51.17 -3.24 -12.11
C LYS A 455 -49.80 -3.41 -11.45
N ALA A 456 -48.71 -3.03 -12.12
CA ALA A 456 -47.34 -3.18 -11.62
C ALA A 456 -47.15 -2.58 -10.22
N GLY A 457 -47.70 -1.39 -9.95
CA GLY A 457 -47.64 -0.78 -8.62
C GLY A 457 -48.40 -1.56 -7.54
N LYS A 458 -49.38 -2.38 -7.89
CA LYS A 458 -50.16 -3.20 -6.95
C LYS A 458 -49.82 -4.68 -7.05
N ALA A 459 -48.74 -5.04 -7.74
CA ALA A 459 -48.38 -6.42 -8.04
C ALA A 459 -48.30 -7.28 -6.77
N ASN A 460 -47.75 -6.74 -5.68
CA ASN A 460 -47.66 -7.38 -4.36
C ASN A 460 -49.01 -7.72 -3.70
N LEU A 461 -50.13 -7.20 -4.19
CA LEU A 461 -51.47 -7.55 -3.69
C LEU A 461 -52.06 -8.77 -4.42
N TYR A 462 -51.54 -9.11 -5.61
CA TYR A 462 -52.04 -10.22 -6.40
C TYR A 462 -51.34 -11.53 -6.02
N LYS A 463 -52.14 -12.59 -5.89
CA LYS A 463 -51.65 -13.93 -5.52
C LYS A 463 -50.64 -14.46 -6.53
N ASP A 464 -50.92 -14.30 -7.82
CA ASP A 464 -50.09 -14.82 -8.91
C ASP A 464 -48.66 -14.26 -8.86
N PHE A 465 -48.52 -12.96 -8.59
CA PHE A 465 -47.21 -12.33 -8.45
C PHE A 465 -46.51 -12.71 -7.13
N LYS A 466 -47.28 -12.90 -6.05
CA LYS A 466 -46.73 -13.41 -4.78
C LYS A 466 -46.18 -14.82 -4.95
N ASP A 467 -46.93 -15.71 -5.57
CA ASP A 467 -46.51 -17.10 -5.87
C ASP A 467 -45.28 -17.11 -6.80
N LEU A 468 -45.22 -16.16 -7.76
CA LEU A 468 -44.06 -15.93 -8.61
C LEU A 468 -42.82 -15.51 -7.80
N SER A 469 -42.98 -14.64 -6.80
CA SER A 469 -41.87 -13.99 -6.09
C SER A 469 -41.47 -14.65 -4.76
N VAL A 470 -42.26 -15.59 -4.21
CA VAL A 470 -42.00 -16.30 -2.94
C VAL A 470 -40.55 -16.79 -2.76
N PRO A 471 -39.85 -17.34 -3.77
CA PRO A 471 -38.48 -17.83 -3.59
C PRO A 471 -37.44 -16.72 -3.36
N LEU A 472 -37.78 -15.47 -3.71
CA LEU A 472 -36.85 -14.34 -3.77
C LEU A 472 -37.27 -13.16 -2.88
N VAL A 473 -38.56 -13.03 -2.57
CA VAL A 473 -39.13 -11.93 -1.78
C VAL A 473 -39.98 -12.48 -0.64
N THR A 474 -39.63 -12.09 0.57
CA THR A 474 -40.50 -12.24 1.75
C THR A 474 -41.42 -11.02 1.83
N TRP A 475 -42.73 -11.24 1.79
CA TRP A 475 -43.76 -10.19 1.72
C TRP A 475 -44.33 -9.79 3.07
#